data_AF-A0ABD2PMN7-F1
#
_entry.id   AF-A0ABD2PMN7-F1
#
_cell.length_a   1.000
_cell.length_b   1.000
_cell.length_c   1.000
_cell.angle_alpha   90.00
_cell.angle_beta   90.00
_cell.angle_gamma   90.00
#
_symmetry.space_group_name_H-M   'P 1'
#
loop_
_entity.id
_entity.type
_entity.pdbx_description
1 polymer ?
#
loop_
_entity_poly.entity_id
_entity_poly.type
_entity_poly.pdbx_seq_one_letter_code
_entity_poly.pdbx_strand_id
1 'polypeptide(L)'
;YAELETLLGEVERARAIYNLAVKRSLLDMPELLWKGFIDFEIEQHEWERARELYARLMDNTKHVKVWLSLANFELCAQEELDDMEAEAAAAVTRARQVYRRANKTLKEEQGDKEQRVKLIEAWKEFETEYGEEDTLEEVLKIEPKRVVRTRRNADSGWEEYVEYIFPDLDAEQPNKKLLTLAAQWQQKHVSDADDSVSSSSEDDDEDAPSQIPKDFYDV
;
A
#
# COMPACT_ATOMS: atom_id res chain seq x y z
N TYR A 1 36.04 5.48 -8.78
CA TYR A 1 37.29 4.77 -8.45
C TYR A 1 37.05 3.27 -8.38
N ALA A 2 36.09 2.78 -7.59
CA ALA A 2 35.72 1.35 -7.61
C ALA A 2 35.30 0.85 -9.01
N GLU A 3 34.43 1.58 -9.72
CA GLU A 3 34.05 1.27 -11.12
C GLU A 3 35.25 1.17 -12.07
N LEU A 4 36.28 2.00 -11.87
CA LEU A 4 37.49 1.97 -12.69
C LEU A 4 38.30 0.69 -12.45
N GLU A 5 38.43 0.27 -11.19
CA GLU A 5 39.11 -0.98 -10.82
C GLU A 5 38.33 -2.21 -11.35
N THR A 6 36.99 -2.16 -11.34
CA THR A 6 36.14 -3.18 -11.98
C THR A 6 36.42 -3.28 -13.48
N LEU A 7 36.51 -2.14 -14.19
CA LEU A 7 36.84 -2.11 -15.62
C LEU A 7 38.26 -2.63 -15.92
N LEU A 8 39.17 -2.52 -14.96
CA LEU A 8 40.53 -3.07 -15.04
C LEU A 8 40.61 -4.55 -14.65
N GLY A 9 39.50 -5.15 -14.22
CA GLY A 9 39.44 -6.55 -13.76
C GLY A 9 39.98 -6.77 -12.34
N GLU A 10 40.30 -5.71 -11.59
CA GLU A 10 40.77 -5.80 -10.21
C GLU A 10 39.59 -5.92 -9.21
N VAL A 11 38.88 -7.05 -9.28
CA VAL A 11 37.64 -7.32 -8.50
C VAL A 11 37.88 -7.23 -6.99
N GLU A 12 38.96 -7.83 -6.49
CA GLU A 12 39.28 -7.82 -5.05
C GLU A 12 39.54 -6.40 -4.52
N ARG A 13 40.19 -5.56 -5.34
CA ARG A 13 40.48 -4.17 -4.99
C ARG A 13 39.22 -3.32 -5.02
N ALA A 14 38.38 -3.48 -6.05
CA ALA A 14 37.07 -2.84 -6.13
C ALA A 14 36.23 -3.18 -4.89
N ARG A 15 36.17 -4.46 -4.50
CA ARG A 15 35.50 -4.92 -3.26
C ARG A 15 36.07 -4.28 -2.00
N ALA A 16 37.39 -4.20 -1.88
CA ALA A 16 38.02 -3.59 -0.72
C ALA A 16 37.64 -2.10 -0.59
N ILE A 17 37.56 -1.38 -1.72
CA ILE A 17 37.14 0.02 -1.77
C ILE A 17 35.68 0.16 -1.36
N TYR A 18 34.76 -0.67 -1.88
CA TYR A 18 33.35 -0.65 -1.48
C TYR A 18 33.17 -0.95 0.01
N ASN A 19 33.82 -1.99 0.53
CA ASN A 19 33.78 -2.34 1.95
C ASN A 19 34.33 -1.22 2.84
N LEU A 20 35.39 -0.54 2.41
CA LEU A 20 35.94 0.60 3.14
C LEU A 20 34.99 1.80 3.12
N ALA A 21 34.31 2.03 2.00
CA ALA A 21 33.32 3.09 1.86
C ALA A 21 32.10 2.84 2.76
N VAL A 22 31.56 1.61 2.77
CA VAL A 22 30.40 1.24 3.62
C VAL A 22 30.71 1.38 5.11
N LYS A 23 31.96 1.14 5.54
CA LYS A 23 32.39 1.33 6.94
C LYS A 23 32.46 2.79 7.36
N ARG A 24 32.53 3.74 6.42
CA ARG A 24 32.57 5.17 6.74
C ARG A 24 31.15 5.70 6.87
N SER A 25 30.76 6.08 8.08
CA SER A 25 29.41 6.57 8.41
C SER A 25 29.11 8.00 7.95
N LEU A 26 30.06 8.69 7.31
CA LEU A 26 29.95 10.09 6.86
C LEU A 26 29.97 10.16 5.34
N LEU A 27 28.89 9.70 4.73
CA LEU A 27 28.65 9.83 3.30
C LEU A 27 27.37 10.64 3.09
N ASP A 28 27.44 11.67 2.24
CA ASP A 28 26.27 12.47 1.85
C ASP A 28 25.20 11.64 1.12
N MET A 29 25.60 10.55 0.45
CA MET A 29 24.72 9.73 -0.39
C MET A 29 24.97 8.22 -0.16
N PRO A 30 24.53 7.66 0.99
CA PRO A 30 24.73 6.25 1.29
C PRO A 30 23.97 5.32 0.34
N GLU A 31 22.77 5.72 -0.12
CA GLU A 31 21.92 4.90 -1.00
C GLU A 31 22.61 4.56 -2.34
N LEU A 32 23.29 5.54 -2.94
CA LEU A 32 23.99 5.36 -4.21
C LEU A 32 25.17 4.39 -4.07
N LEU A 33 25.88 4.45 -2.94
CA LEU A 33 26.98 3.54 -2.65
C LEU A 33 26.47 2.11 -2.50
N TRP A 34 25.40 1.90 -1.72
CA TRP A 34 24.81 0.58 -1.54
C TRP A 34 24.29 0.01 -2.85
N LYS A 35 23.58 0.81 -3.66
CA LYS A 35 23.15 0.40 -4.99
C LYS A 35 24.35 -0.01 -5.85
N GLY A 36 25.37 0.84 -5.96
CA GLY A 36 26.55 0.54 -6.77
C GLY A 36 27.34 -0.69 -6.28
N PHE A 37 27.35 -0.96 -4.97
CA PHE A 37 28.01 -2.15 -4.44
C PHE A 37 27.20 -3.43 -4.71
N ILE A 38 25.89 -3.37 -4.57
CA ILE A 38 25.00 -4.49 -4.91
C ILE A 38 25.07 -4.79 -6.40
N ASP A 39 24.96 -3.77 -7.26
CA ASP A 39 25.07 -3.92 -8.72
C ASP A 39 26.42 -4.54 -9.09
N PHE A 40 27.51 -4.12 -8.44
CA PHE A 40 28.83 -4.71 -8.64
C PHE A 40 28.88 -6.21 -8.29
N GLU A 41 28.35 -6.64 -7.13
CA GLU A 41 28.37 -8.08 -6.80
C GLU A 41 27.45 -8.90 -7.72
N ILE A 42 26.35 -8.31 -8.21
CA ILE A 42 25.48 -8.92 -9.23
C ILE A 42 26.25 -9.11 -10.55
N GLU A 43 26.99 -8.09 -11.00
CA GLU A 43 27.82 -8.18 -12.22
C GLU A 43 28.95 -9.22 -12.11
N GLN A 44 29.45 -9.45 -10.89
CA GLN A 44 30.44 -10.50 -10.62
C GLN A 44 29.81 -11.88 -10.41
N HIS A 45 28.48 -12.02 -10.56
CA HIS A 45 27.71 -13.25 -10.31
C HIS A 45 27.87 -13.82 -8.89
N GLU A 46 28.09 -12.94 -7.91
CA GLU A 46 28.36 -13.32 -6.52
C GLU A 46 27.10 -13.14 -5.66
N TRP A 47 26.12 -13.98 -5.95
CA TRP A 47 24.76 -13.91 -5.42
C TRP A 47 24.70 -13.98 -3.89
N GLU A 48 25.49 -14.85 -3.27
CA GLU A 48 25.53 -14.99 -1.80
C GLU A 48 25.97 -13.68 -1.13
N ARG A 49 26.98 -13.01 -1.68
CA ARG A 49 27.46 -11.72 -1.16
C ARG A 49 26.44 -10.62 -1.38
N ALA A 50 25.79 -10.59 -2.54
CA ALA A 50 24.71 -9.64 -2.80
C ALA A 50 23.57 -9.81 -1.76
N ARG A 51 23.18 -11.04 -1.42
CA ARG A 51 22.19 -11.32 -0.35
C ARG A 51 22.64 -10.79 1.01
N GLU A 52 23.90 -11.00 1.39
CA GLU A 52 24.45 -10.43 2.63
C GLU A 52 24.40 -8.90 2.65
N LEU A 53 24.70 -8.25 1.51
CA LEU A 53 24.63 -6.80 1.39
C LEU A 53 23.19 -6.29 1.54
N TYR A 54 22.22 -6.95 0.91
CA TYR A 54 20.81 -6.65 1.11
C TYR A 54 20.38 -6.81 2.57
N ALA A 55 20.80 -7.89 3.23
CA ALA A 55 20.49 -8.10 4.65
C ALA A 55 21.02 -6.95 5.52
N ARG A 56 22.29 -6.56 5.34
CA ARG A 56 22.88 -5.41 6.07
C ARG A 56 22.20 -4.08 5.75
N LEU A 57 21.80 -3.88 4.49
CA LEU A 57 21.08 -2.67 4.07
C LEU A 57 19.69 -2.59 4.71
N MET A 58 19.00 -3.73 4.83
CA MET A 58 17.68 -3.81 5.45
C MET A 58 17.73 -3.62 6.98
N ASP A 59 18.82 -4.01 7.63
CA ASP A 59 19.03 -3.73 9.06
C ASP A 59 19.15 -2.22 9.32
N ASN A 60 19.72 -1.48 8.37
CA ASN A 60 19.88 -0.02 8.47
C ASN A 60 18.66 0.76 7.96
N THR A 61 17.98 0.27 6.92
CA THR A 61 16.90 0.97 6.22
C THR A 61 15.76 0.02 5.92
N LYS A 62 14.52 0.43 6.20
CA LYS A 62 13.32 -0.40 5.97
C LYS A 62 12.44 0.15 4.85
N HIS A 63 13.07 0.82 3.90
CA HIS A 63 12.39 1.50 2.81
C HIS A 63 11.88 0.49 1.76
N VAL A 64 10.65 0.67 1.28
CA VAL A 64 10.02 -0.26 0.29
C VAL A 64 10.90 -0.51 -0.95
N LYS A 65 11.58 0.51 -1.47
CA LYS A 65 12.49 0.37 -2.63
C LYS A 65 13.56 -0.71 -2.44
N VAL A 66 14.06 -0.90 -1.21
CA VAL A 66 15.08 -1.93 -0.91
C VAL A 66 14.45 -3.33 -0.95
N TRP A 67 13.23 -3.46 -0.44
CA TRP A 67 12.48 -4.71 -0.53
C TRP A 67 12.16 -5.10 -1.98
N LEU A 68 11.74 -4.13 -2.79
CA LEU A 68 11.45 -4.36 -4.21
C LEU A 68 12.71 -4.73 -4.98
N SER A 69 13.84 -4.06 -4.71
CA SER A 69 15.09 -4.41 -5.39
C SER A 69 15.60 -5.79 -4.96
N LEU A 70 15.42 -6.20 -3.70
CA LEU A 70 15.72 -7.56 -3.26
C LEU A 70 14.82 -8.60 -3.95
N ALA A 71 13.52 -8.33 -4.09
CA ALA A 71 12.60 -9.24 -4.78
C ALA A 71 13.01 -9.42 -6.26
N ASN A 72 13.32 -8.33 -6.96
CA ASN A 72 13.82 -8.38 -8.33
C ASN A 72 15.18 -9.10 -8.43
N PHE A 73 16.06 -8.88 -7.45
CA PHE A 73 17.34 -9.58 -7.36
C PHE A 73 17.15 -11.09 -7.25
N GLU A 74 16.24 -11.58 -6.42
CA GLU A 74 16.01 -13.03 -6.25
C GLU A 74 15.45 -13.71 -7.51
N LEU A 75 14.81 -12.95 -8.42
CA LEU A 75 14.38 -13.45 -9.74
C LEU A 75 15.54 -13.58 -10.73
N CYS A 76 16.53 -12.70 -10.63
CA CYS A 76 17.73 -12.74 -11.48
C CYS A 76 18.83 -13.65 -10.91
N ALA A 77 18.82 -13.87 -9.60
CA ALA A 77 19.80 -14.69 -8.91
C ALA A 77 19.64 -16.15 -9.33
N GLN A 78 20.52 -16.59 -10.22
CA GLN A 78 20.56 -17.95 -10.73
C GLN A 78 21.56 -18.77 -9.92
N GLU A 79 21.08 -19.81 -9.25
CA GLU A 79 21.93 -20.83 -8.65
C GLU A 79 22.33 -21.88 -9.70
N GLU A 80 23.48 -22.53 -9.48
CA GLU A 80 24.02 -23.58 -10.36
C GLU A 80 23.21 -24.89 -10.21
N LEU A 81 21.92 -24.87 -10.53
CA LEU A 81 21.12 -26.07 -10.69
C LEU A 81 21.16 -26.55 -12.14
N ASP A 82 21.30 -27.87 -12.31
CA ASP A 82 21.30 -28.53 -13.62
C ASP A 82 19.92 -28.46 -14.33
N ASP A 83 18.85 -28.16 -13.58
CA ASP A 83 17.49 -28.05 -14.07
C ASP A 83 17.01 -26.58 -14.04
N MET A 84 16.93 -25.98 -15.23
CA MET A 84 16.54 -24.58 -15.41
C MET A 84 15.09 -24.29 -14.99
N GLU A 85 14.17 -25.26 -15.11
CA GLU A 85 12.77 -25.06 -14.75
C GLU A 85 12.59 -25.09 -13.23
N ALA A 86 13.30 -26.01 -12.55
CA ALA A 86 13.36 -26.05 -11.10
C ALA A 86 13.99 -24.78 -10.51
N GLU A 87 15.05 -24.25 -11.14
CA GLU A 87 15.69 -23.01 -10.69
C GLU A 87 14.77 -21.79 -10.85
N ALA A 88 14.06 -21.67 -11.97
CA ALA A 88 13.10 -20.60 -12.17
C ALA A 88 11.97 -20.64 -11.12
N ALA A 89 11.44 -21.83 -10.82
CA ALA A 89 10.43 -22.01 -9.77
C ALA A 89 10.98 -21.67 -8.37
N ALA A 90 12.24 -22.02 -8.09
CA ALA A 90 12.91 -21.68 -6.84
C ALA A 90 13.09 -20.16 -6.70
N ALA A 91 13.52 -19.46 -7.75
CA ALA A 91 13.68 -18.01 -7.81
C ALA A 91 12.35 -17.28 -7.51
N VAL A 92 11.27 -17.69 -8.17
CA VAL A 92 9.90 -17.17 -7.92
C VAL A 92 9.49 -17.40 -6.47
N THR A 93 9.80 -18.57 -5.91
CA THR A 93 9.50 -18.88 -4.51
C THR A 93 10.28 -17.98 -3.54
N ARG A 94 11.57 -17.74 -3.80
CA ARG A 94 12.41 -16.81 -3.02
C ARG A 94 11.87 -15.40 -3.07
N ALA A 95 11.57 -14.88 -4.27
CA ALA A 95 11.00 -13.54 -4.44
C ALA A 95 9.65 -13.38 -3.71
N ARG A 96 8.76 -14.39 -3.78
CA ARG A 96 7.50 -14.40 -3.03
C ARG A 96 7.71 -14.36 -1.51
N GLN A 97 8.71 -15.06 -0.99
CA GLN A 97 9.06 -14.99 0.43
C GLN A 97 9.52 -13.58 0.83
N VAL A 98 10.25 -12.88 -0.04
CA VAL A 98 10.66 -11.49 0.17
C VAL A 98 9.43 -10.58 0.27
N TYR A 99 8.46 -10.67 -0.64
CA TYR A 99 7.22 -9.89 -0.58
C TYR A 99 6.42 -10.14 0.71
N ARG A 100 6.26 -11.42 1.11
CA ARG A 100 5.58 -11.78 2.35
C ARG A 100 6.28 -11.22 3.58
N ARG A 101 7.62 -11.32 3.63
CA ARG A 101 8.43 -10.76 4.72
C ARG A 101 8.31 -9.24 4.76
N ALA A 102 8.41 -8.57 3.61
CA ALA A 102 8.29 -7.13 3.47
C ALA A 102 6.91 -6.62 3.94
N ASN A 103 5.82 -7.29 3.56
CA ASN A 103 4.47 -6.91 3.98
C ASN A 103 4.30 -7.09 5.50
N LYS A 104 4.87 -8.14 6.08
CA LYS A 104 4.86 -8.33 7.55
C LYS A 104 5.62 -7.21 8.25
N THR A 105 6.84 -6.90 7.82
CA THR A 105 7.64 -5.83 8.44
C THR A 105 6.97 -4.45 8.30
N LEU A 106 6.42 -4.13 7.12
CA LEU A 106 5.70 -2.87 6.90
C LEU A 106 4.33 -2.82 7.59
N LYS A 107 3.74 -3.96 7.97
CA LYS A 107 2.54 -4.00 8.80
C LYS A 107 2.87 -3.70 10.27
N GLU A 108 3.95 -4.28 10.78
CA GLU A 108 4.40 -4.10 12.18
C GLU A 108 4.91 -2.69 12.43
N GLU A 109 5.61 -2.11 11.45
CA GLU A 109 5.97 -0.71 11.50
C GLU A 109 4.74 0.13 11.17
N GLN A 110 4.21 0.87 12.14
CA GLN A 110 3.16 1.88 11.96
C GLN A 110 3.64 3.09 11.13
N GLY A 111 4.55 2.86 10.18
CA GLY A 111 5.14 3.85 9.31
C GLY A 111 4.24 4.23 8.15
N ASP A 112 4.88 4.72 7.11
CA ASP A 112 4.24 5.27 5.92
C ASP A 112 3.39 4.22 5.17
N LYS A 113 2.07 4.35 5.27
CA LYS A 113 1.09 3.49 4.58
C LYS A 113 1.31 3.47 3.07
N GLU A 114 1.83 4.55 2.49
CA GLU A 114 2.10 4.63 1.04
C GLU A 114 3.19 3.64 0.61
N GLN A 115 4.18 3.38 1.47
CA GLN A 115 5.22 2.41 1.19
C GLN A 115 4.65 1.00 1.12
N ARG A 116 3.72 0.68 2.02
CA ARG A 116 3.02 -0.61 2.00
C ARG A 116 2.10 -0.75 0.79
N VAL A 117 1.44 0.32 0.36
CA VAL A 117 0.62 0.33 -0.88
C VAL A 117 1.50 0.01 -2.09
N LYS A 118 2.63 0.73 -2.26
CA LYS A 118 3.58 0.50 -3.35
C LYS A 118 4.11 -0.94 -3.36
N LEU A 119 4.36 -1.52 -2.18
CA LEU A 119 4.78 -2.92 -2.07
C LEU A 119 3.68 -3.87 -2.60
N ILE A 120 2.42 -3.66 -2.20
CA ILE A 120 1.30 -4.54 -2.58
C ILE A 120 0.98 -4.40 -4.07
N GLU A 121 1.07 -3.20 -4.63
CA GLU A 121 0.93 -2.96 -6.08
C GLU A 121 1.98 -3.78 -6.85
N ALA A 122 3.26 -3.67 -6.48
CA ALA A 122 4.32 -4.45 -7.10
C ALA A 122 4.18 -5.98 -6.87
N TRP A 123 3.70 -6.39 -5.69
CA TRP A 123 3.44 -7.81 -5.42
C TRP A 123 2.29 -8.35 -6.29
N LYS A 124 1.26 -7.55 -6.54
CA LYS A 124 0.17 -7.91 -7.46
C LYS A 124 0.69 -8.08 -8.88
N GLU A 125 1.50 -7.13 -9.38
CA GLU A 125 2.16 -7.25 -10.69
C GLU A 125 3.01 -8.52 -10.78
N PHE A 126 3.78 -8.82 -9.73
CA PHE A 126 4.57 -10.05 -9.63
C PHE A 126 3.72 -11.33 -9.72
N GLU A 127 2.64 -11.44 -8.94
CA GLU A 127 1.78 -12.64 -8.99
C GLU A 127 0.97 -12.73 -10.30
N THR A 128 0.71 -11.61 -10.99
CA THR A 128 0.11 -11.69 -12.33
C THR A 128 1.06 -12.23 -13.40
N GLU A 129 2.37 -12.06 -13.22
CA GLU A 129 3.38 -12.50 -14.20
C GLU A 129 3.91 -13.91 -13.88
N TYR A 130 4.14 -14.23 -12.59
CA TYR A 130 4.79 -15.47 -12.14
C TYR A 130 3.93 -16.32 -11.20
N GLY A 131 2.74 -15.86 -10.82
CA GLY A 131 1.88 -16.49 -9.82
C GLY A 131 0.83 -17.44 -10.41
N GLU A 132 0.03 -18.00 -9.49
CA GLU A 132 -1.14 -18.82 -9.77
C GLU A 132 -2.40 -18.09 -9.31
N GLU A 133 -3.58 -18.57 -9.70
CA GLU A 133 -4.86 -17.93 -9.35
C GLU A 133 -5.03 -17.81 -7.82
N ASP A 134 -4.64 -18.84 -7.07
CA ASP A 134 -4.69 -18.86 -5.60
C ASP A 134 -3.78 -17.80 -4.96
N THR A 135 -2.54 -17.65 -5.44
CA THR A 135 -1.59 -16.68 -4.86
C THR A 135 -1.96 -15.24 -5.21
N LEU A 136 -2.53 -15.02 -6.40
CA LEU A 136 -3.07 -13.73 -6.79
C LEU A 136 -4.27 -13.34 -5.92
N GLU A 137 -5.17 -14.27 -5.63
CA GLU A 137 -6.29 -14.02 -4.71
C GLU A 137 -5.84 -13.62 -3.30
N GLU A 138 -4.75 -14.21 -2.79
CA GLU A 138 -4.18 -13.80 -1.50
C GLU A 138 -3.80 -12.31 -1.51
N VAL A 139 -3.13 -11.85 -2.56
CA VAL A 139 -2.70 -10.44 -2.68
C VAL A 139 -3.90 -9.51 -2.85
N LEU A 140 -4.90 -9.90 -3.63
CA LEU A 140 -6.14 -9.12 -3.82
C LEU A 140 -6.92 -8.92 -2.52
N LYS A 141 -6.92 -9.91 -1.62
CA LYS A 141 -7.57 -9.80 -0.30
C LYS A 141 -6.87 -8.74 0.58
N ILE A 142 -5.58 -8.51 0.37
CA ILE A 142 -4.74 -7.59 1.14
C ILE A 142 -4.73 -6.17 0.51
N GLU A 143 -5.27 -6.00 -0.71
CA GLU A 143 -5.23 -4.76 -1.48
C GLU A 143 -5.86 -3.56 -0.71
N PRO A 144 -5.12 -2.45 -0.54
CA PRO A 144 -5.61 -1.28 0.18
C PRO A 144 -6.62 -0.49 -0.63
N LYS A 145 -7.65 0.02 0.04
CA LYS A 145 -8.60 0.97 -0.56
C LYS A 145 -8.11 2.40 -0.33
N ARG A 146 -8.01 3.16 -1.41
CA ARG A 146 -7.70 4.59 -1.39
C ARG A 146 -8.99 5.39 -1.17
N VAL A 147 -9.09 6.13 -0.07
CA VAL A 147 -10.25 6.96 0.26
C VAL A 147 -9.81 8.41 0.45
N VAL A 148 -10.42 9.34 -0.28
CA VAL A 148 -10.19 10.78 -0.08
C VAL A 148 -11.11 11.27 1.04
N ARG A 149 -10.55 11.92 2.04
CA ARG A 149 -11.27 12.47 3.19
C ARG A 149 -11.03 13.98 3.26
N THR A 150 -12.02 14.73 3.74
CA THR A 150 -11.89 16.16 3.97
C THR A 150 -11.75 16.44 5.46
N ARG A 151 -10.74 17.23 5.85
CA ARG A 151 -10.63 17.79 7.21
C ARG A 151 -10.77 19.30 7.17
N ARG A 152 -11.31 19.86 8.24
CA ARG A 152 -11.40 21.30 8.41
C ARG A 152 -10.06 21.82 8.94
N ASN A 153 -9.47 22.76 8.22
CA ASN A 153 -8.28 23.48 8.68
C ASN A 153 -8.62 24.58 9.69
N ALA A 154 -7.61 24.97 10.47
CA ALA A 154 -7.70 26.05 11.45
C ALA A 154 -8.11 27.40 10.81
N ASP A 155 -7.73 27.65 9.55
CA ASP A 155 -7.96 28.93 8.85
C ASP A 155 -9.20 28.93 7.94
N SER A 156 -10.21 28.09 8.23
CA SER A 156 -11.48 28.02 7.49
C SER A 156 -11.41 27.46 6.06
N GLY A 157 -10.36 26.71 5.72
CA GLY A 157 -10.28 25.89 4.50
C GLY A 157 -10.63 24.41 4.73
N TRP A 158 -11.02 23.70 3.67
CA TRP A 158 -11.06 22.22 3.67
C TRP A 158 -9.76 21.70 3.05
N GLU A 159 -9.07 20.80 3.75
CA GLU A 159 -7.95 20.04 3.19
C GLU A 159 -8.42 18.63 2.83
N GLU A 160 -8.26 18.28 1.56
CA GLU A 160 -8.39 16.91 1.09
C GLU A 160 -7.11 16.14 1.43
N TYR A 161 -7.24 14.99 2.10
CA TYR A 161 -6.14 14.06 2.34
C TYR A 161 -6.53 12.66 1.89
N VAL A 162 -5.54 11.92 1.40
CA VAL A 162 -5.71 10.53 0.99
C VAL A 162 -5.45 9.64 2.20
N GLU A 163 -6.43 8.83 2.56
CA GLU A 163 -6.29 7.78 3.58
C GLU A 163 -6.35 6.41 2.92
N TYR A 164 -5.35 5.58 3.22
CA TYR A 164 -5.35 4.17 2.83
C TYR A 164 -5.94 3.29 3.93
N ILE A 165 -6.92 2.48 3.56
CA ILE A 165 -7.60 1.52 4.43
C ILE A 165 -7.21 0.11 3.97
N PHE A 166 -6.51 -0.62 4.84
CA PHE A 166 -6.15 -2.02 4.61
C PHE A 166 -7.22 -2.93 5.21
N PRO A 167 -7.80 -3.87 4.45
CA PRO A 167 -8.82 -4.80 4.95
C PRO A 167 -8.42 -5.52 6.24
N ASP A 168 -7.15 -5.95 6.34
CA ASP A 168 -6.62 -6.68 7.49
C ASP A 168 -6.48 -5.84 8.76
N LEU A 169 -6.22 -4.54 8.64
CA LEU A 169 -6.06 -3.63 9.79
C LEU A 169 -7.41 -3.08 10.27
N ASP A 170 -8.38 -2.93 9.37
CA ASP A 170 -9.73 -2.48 9.73
C ASP A 170 -10.53 -3.57 10.46
N ALA A 171 -10.17 -4.84 10.26
CA ALA A 171 -10.67 -5.96 11.05
C ALA A 171 -10.31 -5.85 12.54
N GLU A 172 -9.18 -5.20 12.87
CA GLU A 172 -8.66 -5.03 14.23
C GLU A 172 -9.32 -3.84 14.98
N GLN A 173 -10.16 -3.03 14.33
CA GLN A 173 -10.87 -1.90 14.97
C GLN A 173 -12.40 -2.10 15.05
N PRO A 174 -12.92 -2.86 16.04
CA PRO A 174 -14.35 -3.17 16.16
C PRO A 174 -15.23 -1.92 16.35
N ASN A 175 -14.71 -0.87 16.98
CA ASN A 175 -15.46 0.37 17.25
C ASN A 175 -15.82 1.14 15.97
N LYS A 176 -15.00 1.03 14.90
CA LYS A 176 -15.28 1.69 13.62
C LYS A 176 -16.41 0.99 12.87
N LYS A 177 -16.48 -0.34 12.93
CA LYS A 177 -17.57 -1.13 12.35
C LYS A 177 -18.92 -0.81 13.00
N LEU A 178 -18.93 -0.56 14.31
CA LEU A 178 -20.15 -0.16 15.02
C LEU A 178 -20.66 1.21 14.55
N LEU A 179 -19.74 2.18 14.37
CA LEU A 179 -20.08 3.53 13.89
C LEU A 179 -20.54 3.54 12.42
N THR A 180 -19.94 2.72 11.56
CA THR A 180 -20.41 2.60 10.17
C THR A 180 -21.78 1.93 10.08
N LEU A 181 -22.04 0.90 10.88
CA LEU A 181 -23.36 0.27 10.98
C LEU A 181 -24.41 1.24 11.54
N ALA A 182 -24.06 2.06 12.53
CA ALA A 182 -24.95 3.09 13.06
C ALA A 182 -25.28 4.18 12.01
N ALA A 183 -24.29 4.62 11.23
CA ALA A 183 -24.51 5.55 10.14
C ALA A 183 -25.41 4.95 9.03
N GLN A 184 -25.20 3.68 8.67
CA GLN A 184 -26.05 2.96 7.71
C GLN A 184 -27.48 2.77 8.24
N TRP A 185 -27.66 2.52 9.53
CA TRP A 185 -28.97 2.45 10.17
C TRP A 185 -29.69 3.80 10.10
N GLN A 186 -29.00 4.90 10.46
CA GLN A 186 -29.57 6.24 10.35
C GLN A 186 -29.94 6.59 8.91
N GLN A 187 -29.11 6.23 7.93
CA GLN A 187 -29.38 6.51 6.52
C GLN A 187 -30.61 5.75 6.00
N LYS A 188 -30.81 4.49 6.43
CA LYS A 188 -32.03 3.72 6.14
C LYS A 188 -33.27 4.31 6.80
N HIS A 189 -33.16 4.77 8.04
CA HIS A 189 -34.28 5.41 8.72
C HIS A 189 -34.63 6.79 8.16
N VAL A 190 -33.65 7.51 7.60
CA VAL A 190 -33.89 8.78 6.90
C VAL A 190 -34.52 8.52 5.52
N SER A 191 -34.11 7.47 4.79
CA SER A 191 -34.77 7.11 3.53
C SER A 191 -36.20 6.57 3.72
N ASP A 192 -36.45 5.78 4.76
CA ASP A 192 -37.79 5.29 5.11
C ASP A 192 -38.72 6.43 5.59
N ALA A 193 -38.16 7.49 6.19
CA ALA A 193 -38.91 8.68 6.55
C ALA A 193 -39.31 9.51 5.32
N ASP A 194 -38.44 9.64 4.31
CA ASP A 194 -38.74 10.35 3.06
C ASP A 194 -39.74 9.59 2.15
N ASP A 195 -39.72 8.26 2.11
CA ASP A 195 -40.72 7.45 1.37
C ASP A 195 -42.12 7.49 2.03
N SER A 196 -42.19 7.72 3.34
CA SER A 196 -43.48 7.88 4.05
C SER A 196 -44.15 9.24 3.82
N VAL A 197 -43.43 10.24 3.31
CA VAL A 197 -43.94 11.60 3.04
C VAL A 197 -44.44 11.76 1.60
N SER A 198 -44.07 10.88 0.66
CA SER A 198 -44.59 10.88 -0.71
C SER A 198 -45.93 10.15 -0.90
N SER A 199 -46.49 9.52 0.14
CA SER A 199 -47.74 8.73 0.07
C SER A 199 -48.98 9.45 0.64
N SER A 200 -48.89 10.73 1.02
CA SER A 200 -50.00 11.42 1.70
C SER A 200 -50.31 12.82 1.16
N SER A 201 -50.32 12.98 -0.17
CA SER A 201 -50.87 14.19 -0.79
C SER A 201 -51.44 13.92 -2.17
N GLU A 202 -52.64 13.33 -2.22
CA GLU A 202 -53.53 13.40 -3.39
C GLU A 202 -54.98 13.22 -2.92
N ASP A 203 -55.81 14.18 -3.33
CA ASP A 203 -57.28 14.19 -3.42
C ASP A 203 -58.13 14.43 -2.15
N ASP A 204 -58.69 15.64 -2.01
CA ASP A 204 -60.05 15.87 -2.51
C ASP A 204 -60.43 17.37 -2.52
N ASP A 205 -61.10 17.73 -3.61
CA ASP A 205 -61.41 19.06 -4.12
C ASP A 205 -62.78 19.60 -3.65
N GLU A 206 -63.02 20.88 -3.98
CA GLU A 206 -64.31 21.54 -4.23
C GLU A 206 -65.22 22.06 -3.07
N ASP A 207 -65.26 23.40 -2.99
CA ASP A 207 -66.38 24.28 -3.42
C ASP A 207 -66.79 25.39 -2.43
N ALA A 208 -66.81 26.63 -2.93
CA ALA A 208 -67.25 27.86 -2.26
C ALA A 208 -68.80 28.00 -2.38
N PRO A 209 -69.54 28.97 -1.75
CA PRO A 209 -69.22 30.40 -1.74
C PRO A 209 -69.69 31.25 -0.52
N SER A 210 -69.27 32.51 -0.57
CA SER A 210 -69.68 33.69 0.21
C SER A 210 -71.19 33.86 0.45
N GLN A 211 -71.57 34.38 1.64
CA GLN A 211 -72.33 35.64 1.84
C GLN A 211 -72.67 35.89 3.33
N ILE A 212 -72.52 37.14 3.75
CA ILE A 212 -72.98 37.72 5.03
C ILE A 212 -74.47 38.08 4.90
N PRO A 213 -75.28 38.04 5.97
CA PRO A 213 -75.85 39.31 6.44
C PRO A 213 -75.88 39.50 7.98
N LYS A 214 -75.87 40.79 8.34
CA LYS A 214 -76.10 41.39 9.68
C LYS A 214 -77.52 41.13 10.19
N ASP A 215 -77.67 41.06 11.53
CA ASP A 215 -78.69 41.73 12.38
C ASP A 215 -78.27 41.57 13.86
N PHE A 216 -78.08 42.62 14.68
CA PHE A 216 -79.09 43.34 15.51
C PHE A 216 -79.87 42.35 16.43
N TYR A 217 -79.87 42.34 17.77
CA TYR A 217 -79.81 43.38 18.83
C TYR A 217 -79.48 42.76 20.23
N ASP A 218 -78.99 43.61 21.14
CA ASP A 218 -79.15 43.67 22.63
C ASP A 218 -78.75 42.49 23.54
N VAL A 219 -77.83 42.71 24.50
CA VAL A 219 -78.03 43.40 25.81
C VAL A 219 -76.71 44.05 26.25
#